data_AF-A0A2I1H9Z5-F1
#
_entry.id   AF-A0A2I1H9Z5-F1
#
_cell.length_a   1.000
_cell.length_b   1.000
_cell.length_c   1.000
_cell.angle_alpha   90.00
_cell.angle_beta   90.00
_cell.angle_gamma   90.00
#
_symmetry.space_group_name_H-M   'P 1'
#
loop_
_entity.id
_entity.type
_entity.pdbx_description
1 polymer ?
#
loop_
_entity_poly.entity_id
_entity_poly.type
_entity_poly.pdbx_seq_one_letter_code
_entity_poly.pdbx_strand_id
1 'polypeptide(L)'
;MWLKRLKEFQNDIGYVENIEDIQSKSQLCNILIEFIIKMRPVNKQYYSSESIYNCVSALNRYFQNHSAIAPLDLFSEPVFKPLLNVVHSKMRENEQLNSLDIKKDADPLTEDEQKQILCHSSMRGDNPEGLLRRVFFWIANLTAARGGSHINIMASDFQRRPDGGYNFIIIHEKNNQGRQISM
;
A
#
# COMPACT_ATOMS: atom_id res chain seq x y z
N MET A 1 12.98 4.66 4.43
CA MET A 1 12.93 4.92 2.97
C MET A 1 12.76 6.41 2.66
N TRP A 2 11.69 7.08 3.13
CA TRP A 2 11.45 8.50 2.83
C TRP A 2 12.47 9.48 3.43
N LEU A 3 12.92 9.25 4.66
CA LEU A 3 14.00 10.05 5.28
C LEU A 3 15.30 10.01 4.50
N LYS A 4 15.66 8.83 3.96
CA LYS A 4 16.85 8.67 3.12
C LYS A 4 16.74 9.57 1.87
N ARG A 5 15.59 9.54 1.20
CA ARG A 5 15.32 10.40 0.03
C ARG A 5 15.34 11.90 0.37
N LEU A 6 14.86 12.27 1.55
CA LEU A 6 14.92 13.66 2.02
C LEU A 6 16.36 14.11 2.28
N LYS A 7 17.21 13.26 2.86
CA LYS A 7 18.64 13.53 3.05
C LYS A 7 19.41 13.59 1.73
N GLU A 8 19.11 12.67 0.80
CA GLU A 8 19.64 12.72 -0.58
C GLU A 8 19.26 14.05 -1.25
N PHE A 9 18.00 14.46 -1.13
CA PHE A 9 17.53 15.74 -1.64
C PHE A 9 18.25 16.94 -1.03
N GLN A 10 18.47 16.95 0.29
CA GLN A 10 19.21 18.03 0.95
C GLN A 10 20.64 18.15 0.41
N ASN A 11 21.32 17.03 0.20
CA ASN A 11 22.65 17.01 -0.40
C ASN A 11 22.63 17.56 -1.83
N ASP A 12 21.63 17.20 -2.63
CA ASP A 12 21.50 17.65 -4.03
C ASP A 12 21.32 19.16 -4.16
N ILE A 13 20.66 19.81 -3.19
CA ILE A 13 20.45 21.27 -3.17
C ILE A 13 21.56 22.03 -2.41
N GLY A 14 22.59 21.33 -1.93
CA GLY A 14 23.71 21.93 -1.20
C GLY A 14 23.35 22.42 0.21
N TYR A 15 22.33 21.84 0.85
CA TYR A 15 21.96 22.18 2.21
C TYR A 15 22.91 21.52 3.21
N VAL A 16 23.63 22.32 3.99
CA VAL A 16 24.72 21.83 4.87
C VAL A 16 24.21 21.40 6.25
N GLU A 17 23.14 22.03 6.75
CA GLU A 17 22.58 21.72 8.07
C GLU A 17 21.75 20.43 8.04
N ASN A 18 21.86 19.61 9.09
CA ASN A 18 20.99 18.45 9.23
C ASN A 18 19.55 18.91 9.43
N ILE A 19 18.60 18.19 8.82
CA ILE A 19 17.17 18.54 8.93
C ILE A 19 16.64 18.49 10.36
N GLU A 20 17.27 17.67 11.19
CA GLU A 20 16.97 17.52 12.61
C GLU A 20 17.31 18.78 13.42
N ASP A 21 18.33 19.53 13.00
CA ASP A 21 18.91 20.65 13.75
C ASP A 21 18.22 22.00 13.47
N ILE A 22 17.27 22.03 12.52
CA ILE A 22 16.56 23.24 12.11
C ILE A 22 15.73 23.79 13.28
N GLN A 23 16.02 25.04 13.65
CA GLN A 23 15.38 25.76 14.78
C GLN A 23 14.10 26.52 14.40
N SER A 24 13.70 26.52 13.12
CA SER A 24 12.56 27.30 12.62
C SER A 24 11.53 26.41 11.92
N LYS A 25 10.29 26.41 12.42
CA LYS A 25 9.17 25.69 11.80
C LYS A 25 8.92 26.15 10.36
N SER A 26 9.04 27.46 10.09
CA SER A 26 8.88 28.01 8.74
C SER A 26 9.99 27.56 7.79
N GLN A 27 11.23 27.50 8.25
CA GLN A 27 12.36 27.01 7.46
C GLN A 27 12.20 25.52 7.15
N LEU A 28 11.83 24.71 8.15
CA LEU A 28 11.50 23.31 7.96
C LEU A 28 10.35 23.13 6.95
N CYS A 29 9.27 23.92 7.07
CA CYS A 29 8.14 23.91 6.15
C CYS A 29 8.58 24.16 4.69
N ASN A 30 9.40 25.19 4.46
CA ASN A 30 9.90 25.52 3.13
C ASN A 30 10.76 24.40 2.52
N ILE A 31 11.64 23.78 3.31
CA ILE A 31 12.46 22.64 2.85
C ILE A 31 11.58 21.46 2.47
N LEU A 32 10.57 21.16 3.27
CA LEU A 32 9.62 20.08 2.97
C LEU A 32 8.78 20.39 1.72
N ILE A 33 8.37 21.64 1.51
CA ILE A 33 7.68 22.08 0.28
C ILE A 33 8.56 21.82 -0.95
N GLU A 34 9.80 22.29 -0.91
CA GLU A 34 10.77 22.10 -2.00
C GLU A 34 11.01 20.63 -2.29
N PHE A 35 11.11 19.80 -1.22
CA PHE A 35 11.24 18.36 -1.35
C PHE A 35 10.05 17.73 -2.08
N ILE A 36 8.80 18.08 -1.71
CA ILE A 36 7.59 17.56 -2.36
C ILE A 36 7.50 18.00 -3.82
N ILE A 37 7.82 19.27 -4.12
CA ILE A 37 7.81 19.79 -5.50
C ILE A 37 8.79 19.02 -6.38
N LYS A 38 10.01 18.76 -5.86
CA LYS A 38 11.10 18.14 -6.61
C LYS A 38 11.07 16.61 -6.59
N MET A 39 10.05 15.98 -6.02
CA MET A 39 9.87 14.52 -6.08
C MET A 39 9.85 14.04 -7.53
N ARG A 40 10.86 13.25 -7.90
CA ARG A 40 10.99 12.70 -9.25
C ARG A 40 10.25 11.36 -9.38
N PRO A 41 9.70 11.04 -10.57
CA PRO A 41 9.19 9.71 -10.88
C PRO A 41 10.25 8.63 -10.61
N VAL A 42 9.80 7.46 -10.16
CA VAL A 42 10.66 6.27 -10.03
C VAL A 42 10.26 5.34 -11.15
N ASN A 43 11.24 4.84 -11.92
CA ASN A 43 10.99 3.96 -13.06
C ASN A 43 9.97 4.54 -14.06
N LYS A 44 10.03 5.86 -14.31
CA LYS A 44 9.11 6.63 -15.18
C LYS A 44 7.66 6.71 -14.69
N GLN A 45 7.35 6.22 -13.49
CA GLN A 45 6.01 6.31 -12.90
C GLN A 45 5.96 7.36 -11.80
N TYR A 46 4.91 8.20 -11.81
CA TYR A 46 4.68 9.19 -10.76
C TYR A 46 4.15 8.52 -9.49
N TYR A 47 4.48 9.07 -8.33
CA TYR A 47 3.97 8.55 -7.06
C TYR A 47 2.45 8.64 -6.98
N SER A 48 1.83 7.57 -6.49
CA SER A 48 0.41 7.59 -6.12
C SER A 48 0.15 8.57 -4.97
N SER A 49 -1.09 9.06 -4.85
CA SER A 49 -1.50 9.92 -3.73
C SER A 49 -1.26 9.26 -2.38
N GLU A 50 -1.55 7.96 -2.27
CA GLU A 50 -1.26 7.14 -1.09
C GLU A 50 0.23 7.19 -0.72
N SER A 51 1.13 7.08 -1.71
CA SER A 51 2.57 7.15 -1.48
C SER A 51 3.03 8.53 -1.01
N ILE A 52 2.48 9.60 -1.58
CA ILE A 52 2.81 10.98 -1.16
C ILE A 52 2.30 11.22 0.28
N TYR A 53 1.07 10.81 0.59
CA TYR A 53 0.51 10.95 1.93
C TYR A 53 1.32 10.16 2.97
N ASN A 54 1.70 8.93 2.63
CA ASN A 54 2.55 8.09 3.48
C ASN A 54 3.95 8.69 3.66
N CYS A 55 4.48 9.41 2.68
CA CYS A 55 5.72 10.17 2.84
C CYS A 55 5.56 11.23 3.95
N VAL A 56 4.56 12.11 3.85
CA VAL A 56 4.33 13.18 4.83
C VAL A 56 4.06 12.61 6.23
N SER A 57 3.27 11.54 6.31
CA SER A 57 3.00 10.84 7.58
C SER A 57 4.26 10.25 8.22
N ALA A 58 5.13 9.64 7.41
CA ALA A 58 6.40 9.11 7.89
C ALA A 58 7.33 10.22 8.39
N LEU A 59 7.36 11.37 7.71
CA LEU A 59 8.13 12.54 8.14
C LEU A 59 7.56 13.14 9.43
N ASN A 60 6.24 13.29 9.54
CA ASN A 60 5.58 13.78 10.75
C ASN A 60 5.98 12.94 11.98
N ARG A 61 5.85 11.61 11.85
CA ARG A 61 6.23 10.67 12.92
C ARG A 61 7.71 10.76 13.28
N TYR A 62 8.58 11.02 12.30
CA TYR A 62 10.01 11.17 12.57
C TYR A 62 10.30 12.45 13.36
N PHE A 63 9.80 13.59 12.87
CA PHE A 63 10.07 14.88 13.48
C PHE A 63 9.48 15.07 14.88
N GLN A 64 8.42 14.33 15.22
CA GLN A 64 7.87 14.32 16.58
C GLN A 64 8.91 14.00 17.66
N ASN A 65 9.94 13.20 17.35
CA ASN A 65 10.94 12.77 18.33
C ASN A 65 12.39 13.16 17.96
N HIS A 66 12.63 13.62 16.74
CA HIS A 66 14.00 13.84 16.23
C HIS A 66 14.25 15.28 15.77
N SER A 67 13.25 16.17 15.84
CA SER A 67 13.44 17.58 15.50
C SER A 67 13.87 18.39 16.72
N ALA A 68 14.78 19.34 16.54
CA ALA A 68 15.16 20.29 17.59
C ALA A 68 13.99 21.17 18.07
N ILE A 69 12.97 21.33 17.24
CA ILE A 69 11.73 22.08 17.54
C ILE A 69 10.53 21.17 17.85
N ALA A 70 10.80 19.89 18.16
CA ALA A 70 9.78 18.97 18.64
C ALA A 70 9.15 19.46 19.96
N PRO A 71 7.89 19.09 20.24
CA PRO A 71 6.97 18.36 19.36
C PRO A 71 6.40 19.25 18.26
N LEU A 72 6.19 18.68 17.08
CA LEU A 72 5.50 19.34 15.98
C LEU A 72 4.52 18.42 15.27
N ASP A 73 3.48 19.02 14.69
CA ASP A 73 2.49 18.31 13.88
C ASP A 73 2.31 18.98 12.52
N LEU A 74 2.82 18.32 11.48
CA LEU A 74 2.76 18.77 10.09
C LEU A 74 1.32 18.87 9.55
N PHE A 75 0.34 18.23 10.19
CA PHE A 75 -1.04 18.20 9.72
C PHE A 75 -1.93 19.28 10.35
N SER A 76 -1.70 19.61 11.61
CA SER A 76 -2.59 20.50 12.37
C SER A 76 -2.05 21.91 12.55
N GLU A 77 -0.72 22.09 12.58
CA GLU A 77 -0.16 23.40 12.87
C GLU A 77 -0.30 24.37 11.67
N PRO A 78 -0.75 25.61 11.88
CA PRO A 78 -0.98 26.57 10.81
C PRO A 78 0.26 26.85 9.93
N VAL A 79 1.46 26.80 10.51
CA VAL A 79 2.73 27.05 9.81
C VAL A 79 3.00 26.03 8.69
N PHE A 80 2.42 24.82 8.79
CA PHE A 80 2.56 23.76 7.78
C PHE A 80 1.38 23.70 6.79
N LYS A 81 0.38 24.58 6.91
CA LYS A 81 -0.71 24.67 5.92
C LYS A 81 -0.21 24.84 4.47
N PRO A 82 0.83 25.65 4.17
CA PRO A 82 1.39 25.73 2.82
C PRO A 82 1.95 24.40 2.32
N LEU A 83 2.61 23.61 3.18
CA LEU A 83 3.08 22.26 2.85
C LEU A 83 1.91 21.35 2.44
N LEU A 84 0.82 21.34 3.22
CA LEU A 84 -0.35 20.51 2.91
C LEU A 84 -1.00 20.90 1.56
N ASN A 85 -1.07 22.20 1.25
CA ASN A 85 -1.58 22.66 -0.05
C ASN A 85 -0.73 22.16 -1.22
N VAL A 86 0.60 22.17 -1.06
CA VAL A 86 1.54 21.66 -2.07
C VAL A 86 1.40 20.15 -2.21
N VAL A 87 1.26 19.43 -1.09
CA VAL A 87 1.04 17.98 -1.07
C VAL A 87 -0.25 17.62 -1.83
N HIS A 88 -1.37 18.29 -1.54
CA HIS A 88 -2.63 18.05 -2.24
C HIS A 88 -2.56 18.38 -3.73
N SER A 89 -1.88 19.48 -4.08
CA SER A 89 -1.63 19.85 -5.48
C SER A 89 -0.82 18.77 -6.20
N LYS A 90 0.23 18.26 -5.55
CA LYS A 90 1.11 17.21 -6.11
C LYS A 90 0.38 15.88 -6.29
N MET A 91 -0.47 15.50 -5.34
CA MET A 91 -1.34 14.32 -5.45
C MET A 91 -2.22 14.40 -6.68
N ARG A 92 -2.91 15.53 -6.87
CA ARG A 92 -3.81 15.74 -8.02
C ARG A 92 -3.06 15.73 -9.34
N GLU A 93 -1.92 16.42 -9.42
CA GLU A 93 -1.05 16.44 -10.60
C GLU A 93 -0.61 15.02 -10.97
N ASN A 94 -0.07 14.28 -10.01
CA ASN A 94 0.42 12.92 -10.24
C ASN A 94 -0.72 11.95 -10.59
N GLU A 95 -1.91 12.09 -10.00
CA GLU A 95 -3.09 11.29 -10.37
C GLU A 95 -3.50 11.54 -11.81
N GLN A 96 -3.55 12.79 -12.26
CA GLN A 96 -3.85 13.13 -13.64
C GLN A 96 -2.81 12.51 -14.58
N LEU A 97 -1.51 12.67 -14.29
CA LEU A 97 -0.42 12.10 -15.09
C LEU A 97 -0.45 10.56 -15.11
N ASN A 98 -0.72 9.93 -13.96
CA ASN A 98 -0.86 8.48 -13.85
C ASN A 98 -2.19 7.96 -14.41
N SER A 99 -3.19 8.80 -14.68
CA SER A 99 -4.45 8.37 -15.30
C SER A 99 -4.36 8.33 -16.83
N LEU A 100 -3.42 9.09 -17.40
CA LEU A 100 -3.07 9.02 -18.83
C LEU A 100 -2.36 7.69 -19.15
N ASP A 101 -1.60 7.15 -18.20
CA ASP A 101 -1.13 5.76 -18.21
C ASP A 101 -2.21 4.90 -17.55
N ILE A 102 -3.15 4.33 -18.32
CA ILE A 102 -4.17 3.41 -17.81
C ILE A 102 -3.52 2.45 -16.80
N LYS A 103 -3.84 2.61 -15.51
CA LYS A 103 -3.49 1.62 -14.50
C LYS A 103 -4.09 0.32 -14.99
N LYS A 104 -3.26 -0.58 -15.51
CA LYS A 104 -3.62 -1.98 -15.64
C LYS A 104 -3.77 -2.48 -14.22
N ASP A 105 -4.97 -2.35 -13.65
CA ASP A 105 -5.43 -3.32 -12.69
C ASP A 105 -5.15 -4.69 -13.32
N ALA A 106 -4.61 -5.63 -12.54
CA ALA A 106 -4.33 -6.96 -13.07
C ALA A 106 -5.67 -7.52 -13.58
N ASP A 107 -5.72 -7.87 -14.88
CA ASP A 107 -6.91 -8.45 -15.46
C ASP A 107 -7.27 -9.71 -14.65
N PRO A 108 -8.52 -9.86 -14.19
CA PRO A 108 -8.93 -11.08 -13.54
C PRO A 108 -8.75 -12.25 -14.50
N LEU A 109 -8.35 -13.41 -13.97
CA LEU A 109 -8.26 -14.63 -14.79
C LEU A 109 -9.60 -14.87 -15.47
N THR A 110 -9.57 -14.97 -16.79
CA THR A 110 -10.73 -15.35 -17.60
C THR A 110 -11.15 -16.79 -17.28
N GLU A 111 -12.39 -17.16 -17.57
CA GLU A 111 -12.87 -18.53 -17.37
C GLU A 111 -12.00 -19.56 -18.11
N ASP A 112 -11.48 -19.21 -19.28
CA ASP A 112 -10.64 -20.11 -20.08
C ASP A 112 -9.24 -20.26 -19.49
N GLU A 113 -8.66 -19.20 -18.94
CA GLU A 113 -7.40 -19.29 -18.18
C GLU A 113 -7.57 -20.12 -16.91
N GLN A 114 -8.70 -19.96 -16.20
CA GLN A 114 -9.01 -20.79 -15.03
C GLN A 114 -9.13 -22.27 -15.40
N LYS A 115 -9.81 -22.60 -16.51
CA LYS A 115 -9.89 -23.98 -17.04
C LYS A 115 -8.52 -24.51 -17.40
N GLN A 116 -7.68 -23.72 -18.08
CA GLN A 116 -6.33 -24.14 -18.46
C GLN A 116 -5.46 -24.46 -17.22
N ILE A 117 -5.53 -23.61 -16.19
CA ILE A 117 -4.83 -23.85 -14.92
C ILE A 117 -5.34 -25.12 -14.26
N LEU A 118 -6.66 -25.30 -14.12
CA LEU A 118 -7.25 -26.46 -13.47
C LEU A 118 -7.01 -27.79 -14.20
N CYS A 119 -6.79 -27.74 -15.52
CA CYS A 119 -6.44 -28.89 -16.35
C CYS A 119 -4.93 -29.21 -16.38
N HIS A 120 -4.09 -28.36 -15.78
CA HIS A 120 -2.65 -28.59 -15.77
C HIS A 120 -2.27 -29.82 -14.94
N SER A 121 -1.21 -30.52 -15.34
CA SER A 121 -0.76 -31.77 -14.70
C SER A 121 -0.42 -31.62 -13.22
N SER A 122 0.06 -30.46 -12.80
CA SER A 122 0.34 -30.13 -11.39
C SER A 122 -0.90 -29.89 -10.51
N MET A 123 -2.10 -29.80 -11.12
CA MET A 123 -3.38 -29.59 -10.45
C MET A 123 -4.23 -30.86 -10.39
N ARG A 124 -3.64 -32.01 -10.74
CA ARG A 124 -4.33 -33.31 -10.70
C ARG A 124 -4.68 -33.69 -9.26
N GLY A 125 -5.94 -34.08 -9.06
CA GLY A 125 -6.45 -34.51 -7.76
C GLY A 125 -6.11 -35.96 -7.38
N ASP A 126 -5.27 -36.63 -8.17
CA ASP A 126 -4.86 -38.02 -7.95
C ASP A 126 -3.69 -38.17 -6.97
N ASN A 127 -3.10 -37.05 -6.56
CA ASN A 127 -2.08 -37.01 -5.52
C ASN A 127 -2.37 -35.87 -4.52
N PRO A 128 -1.91 -35.99 -3.26
CA PRO A 128 -2.21 -35.02 -2.21
C PRO A 128 -1.77 -33.59 -2.53
N GLU A 129 -0.62 -33.43 -3.19
CA GLU A 129 -0.06 -32.11 -3.51
C GLU A 129 -0.88 -31.40 -4.59
N GLY A 130 -1.25 -32.10 -5.66
CA GLY A 130 -2.09 -31.56 -6.73
C GLY A 130 -3.51 -31.26 -6.25
N LEU A 131 -4.06 -32.10 -5.36
CA LEU A 131 -5.34 -31.81 -4.70
C LEU A 131 -5.26 -30.54 -3.84
N LEU A 132 -4.19 -30.37 -3.05
CA LEU A 132 -3.98 -29.19 -2.23
C LEU A 132 -3.86 -27.90 -3.07
N ARG A 133 -3.09 -27.94 -4.16
CA ARG A 133 -2.96 -26.81 -5.09
C ARG A 133 -4.31 -26.43 -5.71
N ARG A 134 -5.12 -27.43 -6.06
CA ARG A 134 -6.47 -27.23 -6.62
C ARG A 134 -7.43 -26.60 -5.61
N VAL A 135 -7.46 -27.10 -4.38
CA VAL A 135 -8.26 -26.52 -3.28
C VAL A 135 -7.83 -25.08 -3.00
N PHE A 136 -6.53 -24.83 -2.91
CA PHE A 136 -5.97 -23.49 -2.72
C PHE A 136 -6.37 -22.52 -3.84
N PHE A 137 -6.28 -22.94 -5.10
CA PHE A 137 -6.66 -22.13 -6.24
C PHE A 137 -8.16 -21.74 -6.21
N TRP A 138 -9.04 -22.67 -5.84
CA TRP A 138 -10.47 -22.35 -5.68
C TRP A 138 -10.71 -21.36 -4.55
N ILE A 139 -10.10 -21.56 -3.39
CA ILE A 139 -10.21 -20.63 -2.26
C ILE A 139 -9.70 -19.25 -2.66
N ALA A 140 -8.53 -19.16 -3.31
CA ALA A 140 -7.94 -17.90 -3.73
C ALA A 140 -8.82 -17.14 -4.74
N ASN A 141 -9.39 -17.84 -5.73
CA ASN A 141 -10.29 -17.23 -6.72
C ASN A 141 -11.62 -16.80 -6.12
N LEU A 142 -12.22 -17.61 -5.24
CA LEU A 142 -13.55 -17.32 -4.67
C LEU A 142 -13.51 -16.26 -3.56
N THR A 143 -12.40 -16.13 -2.84
CA THR A 143 -12.29 -15.22 -1.69
C THR A 143 -11.57 -13.91 -2.00
N ALA A 144 -10.82 -13.85 -3.11
CA ALA A 144 -9.90 -12.76 -3.43
C ALA A 144 -8.97 -12.38 -2.24
N ALA A 145 -8.67 -13.34 -1.35
CA ALA A 145 -7.86 -13.10 -0.17
C ALA A 145 -6.45 -12.67 -0.56
N ARG A 146 -6.06 -11.44 -0.19
CA ARG A 146 -4.75 -10.86 -0.53
C ARG A 146 -3.68 -11.24 0.48
N GLY A 147 -2.44 -11.34 0.00
CA GLY A 147 -1.18 -11.23 0.77
C GLY A 147 -1.13 -11.91 2.14
N GLY A 148 -0.64 -13.14 2.20
CA GLY A 148 -0.40 -13.86 3.45
C GLY A 148 -1.65 -14.31 4.21
N SER A 149 -2.84 -13.78 3.97
CA SER A 149 -4.05 -14.24 4.67
C SER A 149 -4.38 -15.73 4.43
N HIS A 150 -3.85 -16.30 3.34
CA HIS A 150 -4.02 -17.71 3.01
C HIS A 150 -3.17 -18.67 3.85
N ILE A 151 -2.13 -18.20 4.57
CA ILE A 151 -1.27 -19.07 5.39
C ILE A 151 -1.94 -19.52 6.70
N ASN A 152 -3.03 -18.86 7.11
CA ASN A 152 -3.71 -19.12 8.39
C ASN A 152 -5.08 -19.78 8.22
N ILE A 153 -5.44 -20.22 7.02
CA ILE A 153 -6.72 -20.88 6.76
C ILE A 153 -6.70 -22.28 7.38
N MET A 154 -7.67 -22.57 8.23
CA MET A 154 -7.85 -23.85 8.90
C MET A 154 -9.08 -24.59 8.39
N ALA A 155 -9.11 -25.92 8.55
CA ALA A 155 -10.29 -26.71 8.20
C ALA A 155 -11.55 -26.28 8.98
N SER A 156 -11.38 -25.76 10.20
CA SER A 156 -12.46 -25.21 11.03
C SER A 156 -13.14 -23.98 10.43
N ASP A 157 -12.50 -23.30 9.47
CA ASP A 157 -13.04 -22.11 8.81
C ASP A 157 -14.09 -22.48 7.75
N PHE A 158 -14.22 -23.77 7.42
CA PHE A 158 -15.21 -24.31 6.50
C PHE A 158 -16.37 -24.96 7.25
N GLN A 159 -17.54 -24.33 7.19
CA GLN A 159 -18.76 -24.88 7.76
C GLN A 159 -19.62 -25.51 6.67
N ARG A 160 -19.84 -26.82 6.76
CA ARG A 160 -20.66 -27.54 5.79
C ARG A 160 -22.12 -27.09 5.89
N ARG A 161 -22.72 -26.77 4.74
CA ARG A 161 -24.13 -26.43 4.62
C ARG A 161 -25.01 -27.68 4.45
N PRO A 162 -26.31 -27.59 4.75
CA PRO A 162 -27.26 -28.69 4.56
C PRO A 162 -27.37 -29.18 3.11
N ASP A 163 -27.15 -28.30 2.14
CA ASP A 163 -27.19 -28.61 0.70
C ASP A 163 -25.87 -29.22 0.16
N GLY A 164 -24.90 -29.47 1.04
CA GLY A 164 -23.60 -30.03 0.67
C GLY A 164 -22.55 -29.00 0.27
N GLY A 165 -22.90 -27.71 0.19
CA GLY A 165 -21.94 -26.60 0.01
C GLY A 165 -21.16 -26.28 1.29
N TYR A 166 -20.31 -25.25 1.24
CA TYR A 166 -19.54 -24.79 2.39
C TYR A 166 -19.66 -23.27 2.57
N ASN A 167 -19.85 -22.84 3.81
CA ASN A 167 -19.60 -21.47 4.20
C ASN A 167 -18.14 -21.34 4.60
N PHE A 168 -17.46 -20.35 4.04
CA PHE A 168 -16.10 -20.02 4.44
C PHE A 168 -16.12 -18.78 5.33
N ILE A 169 -15.61 -18.91 6.54
CA ILE A 169 -15.64 -17.86 7.57
C ILE A 169 -14.21 -17.38 7.80
N ILE A 170 -13.92 -16.14 7.39
CA ILE A 170 -12.61 -15.52 7.58
C ILE A 170 -12.67 -14.64 8.83
N ILE A 171 -12.11 -15.13 9.95
CA ILE A 171 -12.19 -14.46 11.25
C ILE A 171 -11.12 -13.36 11.40
N HIS A 172 -10.03 -13.41 10.63
CA HIS A 172 -8.90 -12.48 10.76
C HIS A 172 -8.63 -11.69 9.47
N GLU A 173 -9.52 -10.75 9.13
CA GLU A 173 -9.14 -9.64 8.26
C GLU A 173 -8.43 -8.54 9.06
N LYS A 174 -7.62 -7.74 8.36
CA LYS A 174 -6.77 -6.66 8.88
C LYS A 174 -7.48 -5.64 9.79
N ASN A 175 -8.82 -5.63 9.78
CA ASN A 175 -9.67 -4.66 10.50
C ASN A 175 -10.71 -5.31 11.45
N ASN A 176 -10.60 -6.60 11.78
CA ASN A 176 -11.58 -7.30 12.66
C ASN A 176 -13.06 -7.23 12.20
N GLN A 177 -13.31 -6.97 10.92
CA GLN A 177 -14.67 -6.76 10.39
C GLN A 177 -15.40 -8.03 9.96
N GLY A 178 -14.79 -9.22 10.08
CA GLY A 178 -15.41 -10.54 9.89
C GLY A 178 -16.31 -10.67 8.65
N ARG A 179 -15.79 -11.24 7.56
CA ARG A 179 -16.58 -11.45 6.33
C ARG A 179 -16.95 -12.92 6.17
N GLN A 180 -18.24 -13.20 5.98
CA GLN A 180 -18.75 -14.52 5.60
C GLN A 180 -18.94 -14.58 4.08
N ILE A 181 -18.39 -15.63 3.45
CA ILE A 181 -18.54 -15.87 2.01
C ILE A 181 -19.17 -17.26 1.84
N SER A 182 -20.29 -17.32 1.11
CA SER A 182 -20.96 -18.58 0.76
C SER A 182 -20.32 -19.16 -0.51
N MET A 183 -19.85 -20.42 -0.43
CA MET A 183 -19.27 -21.16 -1.56
C MET A 183 -20.11 -22.39 -1.93
#